data_AF-A0A351HF83-F1
#
_entry.id   AF-A0A351HF83-F1
#
_cell.length_a   1.000
_cell.length_b   1.000
_cell.length_c   1.000
_cell.angle_alpha   90.00
_cell.angle_beta   90.00
_cell.angle_gamma   90.00
#
_symmetry.space_group_name_H-M   'P 1'
#
loop_
_entity.id
_entity.type
_entity.pdbx_description
1 polymer ?
#
loop_
_entity_poly.entity_id
_entity_poly.type
_entity_poly.pdbx_seq_one_letter_code
_entity_poly.pdbx_strand_id
1 'polypeptide(L)'
;MEEIALKDLDTRLQKQIENARKAVDKNPSYAVDILSNILSRHPACLEARKILRQAQQRATKGKAKGLGGLLSKMTSIPFTMGSESKIKKDPAKAIESAEQILNANPENVTGHKILAAAAEELKLYSTAVFAYEAVRQIDPKNAENIKALMSVYIQTGQSEEAIRIGEAAYRANPADDEVQALIKKASVEQTMEKGRWEEDKSFRDKLKDEDESQKLEQAGRAKTGESGLRALIEEAKKGVEAEPGNMNFYREIASNYRKLEDYDSALEW
;
A
#
# COMPACT_ATOMS: atom_id res chain seq x y z
N MET A 1 -9.32 -14.80 0.07
CA MET A 1 -9.60 -13.92 1.23
C MET A 1 -8.92 -12.59 0.94
N GLU A 2 -9.50 -11.47 1.34
CA GLU A 2 -8.90 -10.15 1.12
C GLU A 2 -8.28 -9.63 2.41
N GLU A 3 -7.10 -9.00 2.31
CA GLU A 3 -6.45 -8.38 3.47
C GLU A 3 -7.25 -7.17 3.96
N ILE A 4 -7.41 -7.08 5.27
CA ILE A 4 -8.22 -6.02 5.90
C ILE A 4 -7.28 -5.16 6.74
N ALA A 5 -7.23 -3.86 6.45
CA ALA A 5 -6.49 -2.93 7.28
C ALA A 5 -7.18 -2.76 8.64
N LEU A 6 -6.40 -2.52 9.69
CA LEU A 6 -6.88 -2.37 11.07
C LEU A 6 -7.97 -1.29 11.15
N LYS A 7 -7.80 -0.18 10.44
CA LYS A 7 -8.78 0.93 10.38
C LYS A 7 -10.15 0.54 9.81
N ASP A 8 -10.21 -0.55 9.04
CA ASP A 8 -11.42 -1.03 8.37
C ASP A 8 -12.14 -2.12 9.19
N LEU A 9 -11.57 -2.53 10.34
CA LEU A 9 -12.25 -3.39 11.30
C LEU A 9 -13.29 -2.61 12.13
N ASP A 10 -14.22 -3.32 12.78
CA ASP A 10 -15.15 -2.69 13.72
C ASP A 10 -14.42 -1.85 14.78
N THR A 11 -14.96 -0.68 15.10
CA THR A 11 -14.38 0.26 16.10
C THR A 11 -14.07 -0.43 17.44
N ARG A 12 -14.88 -1.42 17.83
CA ARG A 12 -14.64 -2.23 19.04
C ARG A 12 -13.35 -3.05 18.93
N LEU A 13 -13.14 -3.72 17.79
CA LEU A 13 -11.94 -4.53 17.53
C LEU A 13 -10.70 -3.64 17.44
N GLN A 14 -10.81 -2.48 16.79
CA GLN A 14 -9.71 -1.49 16.75
C GLN A 14 -9.25 -1.11 18.16
N LYS A 15 -10.19 -0.76 19.05
CA LYS A 15 -9.89 -0.44 20.46
C LYS A 15 -9.25 -1.62 21.20
N GLN A 16 -9.72 -2.85 20.96
CA GLN A 16 -9.14 -4.04 21.57
C GLN A 16 -7.71 -4.30 21.10
N ILE A 17 -7.44 -4.13 19.80
CA ILE A 17 -6.10 -4.26 19.22
C ILE A 17 -5.17 -3.19 19.79
N GLU A 18 -5.61 -1.94 19.89
CA GLU A 18 -4.82 -0.84 20.46
C GLU A 18 -4.54 -1.04 21.96
N ASN A 19 -5.50 -1.55 22.72
CA ASN A 19 -5.27 -1.91 24.13
C ASN A 19 -4.28 -3.07 24.26
N ALA A 20 -4.40 -4.10 23.41
CA ALA A 20 -3.46 -5.21 23.37
C ALA A 20 -2.04 -4.73 23.00
N ARG A 21 -1.92 -3.81 22.01
CA ARG A 21 -0.66 -3.16 21.63
C ARG A 21 0.02 -2.49 22.82
N LYS A 22 -0.73 -1.71 23.61
CA LYS A 22 -0.21 -1.04 24.83
C LYS A 22 0.20 -2.04 25.92
N ALA A 23 -0.41 -3.22 25.93
CA ALA A 23 -0.10 -4.28 26.88
C ALA A 23 1.11 -5.14 26.48
N VAL A 24 1.61 -5.06 25.23
CA VAL A 24 2.72 -5.92 24.74
C VAL A 24 3.92 -5.95 25.68
N ASP A 25 4.35 -4.80 26.20
CA ASP A 25 5.53 -4.74 27.09
C ASP A 25 5.19 -5.06 28.55
N LYS A 26 4.00 -4.68 29.03
CA LYS A 26 3.62 -4.79 30.45
C LYS A 26 2.98 -6.13 30.81
N ASN A 27 2.18 -6.67 29.90
CA ASN A 27 1.46 -7.92 30.04
C ASN A 27 1.36 -8.63 28.66
N PRO A 28 2.47 -9.20 28.16
CA PRO A 28 2.51 -9.81 26.84
C PRO A 28 1.55 -11.01 26.71
N SER A 29 1.33 -11.80 27.76
CA SER A 29 0.41 -12.94 27.72
C SER A 29 -1.03 -12.48 27.46
N TYR A 30 -1.49 -11.43 28.14
CA TYR A 30 -2.80 -10.84 27.88
C TYR A 30 -2.92 -10.35 26.42
N ALA A 31 -1.89 -9.69 25.90
CA ALA A 31 -1.88 -9.25 24.51
C ALA A 31 -1.97 -10.44 23.53
N VAL A 32 -1.25 -11.54 23.79
CA VAL A 32 -1.32 -12.78 22.99
C VAL A 32 -2.74 -13.35 22.99
N ASP A 33 -3.40 -13.45 24.14
CA ASP A 33 -4.74 -14.04 24.25
C ASP A 33 -5.77 -13.23 23.45
N ILE A 34 -5.78 -11.91 23.63
CA ILE A 34 -6.71 -11.01 22.92
C ILE A 34 -6.47 -11.06 21.42
N LEU A 35 -5.21 -10.93 20.98
CA LEU A 35 -4.89 -10.89 19.55
C LEU A 35 -5.12 -12.24 18.86
N SER A 36 -4.83 -13.36 19.54
CA SER A 36 -5.13 -14.70 19.02
C SER A 36 -6.63 -14.90 18.83
N ASN A 37 -7.45 -14.42 19.77
CA ASN A 37 -8.91 -14.50 19.65
C ASN A 37 -9.47 -13.63 18.50
N ILE A 38 -8.88 -12.45 18.29
CA ILE A 38 -9.27 -11.58 17.17
C ILE A 38 -8.87 -12.22 15.84
N LEU A 39 -7.64 -12.72 15.73
CA LEU A 39 -7.11 -13.29 14.49
C LEU A 39 -7.73 -14.63 14.11
N SER A 40 -8.33 -15.38 15.03
CA SER A 40 -9.11 -16.58 14.68
C SER A 40 -10.40 -16.25 13.92
N ARG A 41 -10.93 -15.02 14.09
CA ARG A 41 -12.13 -14.53 13.38
C ARG A 41 -11.79 -13.61 12.21
N HIS A 42 -10.69 -12.87 12.33
CA HIS A 42 -10.21 -11.90 11.36
C HIS A 42 -8.77 -12.21 10.94
N PRO A 43 -8.51 -13.40 10.33
CA PRO A 43 -7.16 -13.82 9.98
C PRO A 43 -6.50 -12.94 8.92
N ALA A 44 -7.25 -12.08 8.23
CA ALA A 44 -6.74 -11.22 7.18
C ALA A 44 -6.09 -9.91 7.68
N CYS A 45 -6.15 -9.61 9.00
CA CYS A 45 -5.58 -8.39 9.55
C CYS A 45 -4.09 -8.54 9.87
N LEU A 46 -3.23 -8.17 8.93
CA LEU A 46 -1.77 -8.26 9.10
C LEU A 46 -1.25 -7.40 10.27
N GLU A 47 -1.80 -6.21 10.48
CA GLU A 47 -1.31 -5.33 11.55
C GLU A 47 -1.56 -5.94 12.93
N ALA A 48 -2.73 -6.55 13.16
CA ALA A 48 -3.00 -7.31 14.38
C ALA A 48 -2.01 -8.48 14.54
N ARG A 49 -1.69 -9.18 13.45
CA ARG A 49 -0.72 -10.28 13.45
C ARG A 49 0.71 -9.83 13.76
N LYS A 50 1.13 -8.68 13.26
CA LYS A 50 2.43 -8.07 13.61
C LYS A 50 2.54 -7.80 15.10
N ILE A 51 1.47 -7.28 15.72
CA ILE A 51 1.42 -7.03 17.17
C ILE A 51 1.42 -8.36 17.94
N LEU A 52 0.66 -9.37 17.46
CA LEU A 52 0.66 -10.71 18.07
C LEU A 52 2.06 -11.29 18.10
N ARG A 53 2.81 -11.20 16.98
CA ARG A 53 4.19 -11.68 16.89
C ARG A 53 5.10 -11.00 17.92
N GLN A 54 4.97 -9.69 18.09
CA GLN A 54 5.73 -8.95 19.10
C GLN A 54 5.37 -9.41 20.51
N ALA A 55 4.07 -9.55 20.81
CA ALA A 55 3.58 -10.03 22.11
C ALA A 55 4.10 -11.44 22.43
N GLN A 56 4.01 -12.37 21.47
CA GLN A 56 4.52 -13.73 21.55
C GLN A 56 6.03 -13.74 21.86
N GLN A 57 6.83 -12.95 21.13
CA GLN A 57 8.28 -12.82 21.37
C GLN A 57 8.59 -12.26 22.77
N ARG A 58 7.81 -11.30 23.27
CA ARG A 58 8.00 -10.77 24.63
C ARG A 58 7.59 -11.77 25.71
N ALA A 59 6.51 -12.50 25.50
CA ALA A 59 6.07 -13.57 26.41
C ALA A 59 7.10 -14.70 26.53
N THR A 60 7.79 -15.07 25.44
CA THR A 60 8.80 -16.14 25.47
C THR A 60 10.19 -15.68 25.89
N LYS A 61 10.58 -14.42 25.66
CA LYS A 61 11.85 -13.87 26.16
C LYS A 61 11.98 -13.94 27.68
N GLY A 62 10.88 -13.82 28.43
CA GLY A 62 10.87 -14.04 29.88
C GLY A 62 11.16 -15.49 30.29
N LYS A 63 10.83 -16.47 29.44
CA LYS A 63 11.02 -17.92 29.67
C LYS A 63 12.39 -18.43 29.20
N ALA A 64 12.97 -17.80 28.17
CA ALA A 64 14.27 -18.21 27.60
C ALA A 64 15.48 -17.95 28.51
N LYS A 65 15.33 -17.15 29.58
CA LYS A 65 16.39 -16.88 30.57
C LYS A 65 16.65 -18.04 31.55
N GLY A 66 15.80 -19.07 31.55
CA GLY A 66 16.01 -20.31 32.32
C GLY A 66 16.24 -21.51 31.38
N LEU A 67 17.40 -22.17 31.52
CA LEU A 67 17.81 -23.52 31.06
C LEU A 67 17.23 -24.13 29.76
N GLY A 68 16.65 -23.37 28.83
CA GLY A 68 15.97 -23.88 27.64
C GLY A 68 16.46 -23.31 26.30
N GLY A 69 17.41 -22.36 26.32
CA GLY A 69 17.88 -21.64 25.12
C GLY A 69 18.57 -22.51 24.06
N LEU A 70 18.90 -23.76 24.37
CA LEU A 70 19.55 -24.70 23.45
C LEU A 70 18.66 -25.86 22.99
N LEU A 71 17.46 -26.04 23.57
CA LEU A 71 16.56 -27.16 23.27
C LEU A 71 15.46 -26.82 22.23
N SER A 72 15.33 -25.55 21.84
CA SER A 72 14.31 -25.09 20.89
C SER A 72 14.67 -25.33 19.40
N LYS A 73 15.95 -25.60 19.11
CA LYS A 73 16.45 -25.82 17.74
C LYS A 73 16.18 -27.22 17.16
N MET A 74 15.56 -28.13 17.92
CA MET A 74 15.35 -29.52 17.50
C MET A 74 13.88 -29.95 17.59
N THR A 75 12.99 -29.18 16.99
CA THR A 75 11.66 -29.68 16.58
C THR A 75 11.47 -29.41 15.10
N SER A 76 12.47 -29.77 14.30
CA SER A 76 12.34 -29.92 12.85
C SER A 76 11.51 -31.17 12.58
N ILE A 77 10.18 -31.09 12.74
CA ILE A 77 9.31 -31.98 12.00
C ILE A 77 9.55 -31.64 10.53
N PRO A 78 10.05 -32.57 9.70
CA PRO A 78 10.27 -32.29 8.30
C PRO A 78 8.92 -31.89 7.70
N PHE A 79 8.87 -30.69 7.14
CA PHE A 79 7.81 -30.24 6.26
C PHE A 79 7.93 -31.08 4.98
N THR A 80 7.49 -32.33 5.04
CA THR A 80 7.48 -33.26 3.91
C THR A 80 6.04 -33.55 3.52
N MET A 81 5.79 -33.44 2.21
CA MET A 81 4.76 -34.05 1.33
C MET A 81 3.28 -34.13 1.76
N GLY A 82 2.96 -34.24 3.06
CA GLY A 82 1.59 -34.24 3.60
C GLY A 82 1.13 -32.91 4.20
N SER A 83 2.06 -31.97 4.50
CA SER A 83 1.71 -30.63 4.97
C SER A 83 1.07 -29.80 3.85
N GLU A 84 1.63 -29.82 2.65
CA GLU A 84 1.14 -29.06 1.50
C GLU A 84 -0.27 -29.49 1.06
N SER A 85 -0.54 -30.80 1.01
CA SER A 85 -1.88 -31.31 0.71
C SER A 85 -2.93 -30.87 1.74
N LYS A 86 -2.56 -30.83 3.03
CA LYS A 86 -3.42 -30.34 4.10
C LYS A 86 -3.63 -28.82 4.02
N ILE A 87 -2.58 -28.06 3.69
CA ILE A 87 -2.68 -26.61 3.50
C ILE A 87 -3.63 -26.29 2.35
N LYS A 88 -3.49 -26.96 1.21
CA LYS A 88 -4.39 -26.77 0.06
C LYS A 88 -5.84 -27.15 0.36
N LYS A 89 -6.05 -28.18 1.17
CA LYS A 89 -7.39 -28.65 1.54
C LYS A 89 -8.10 -27.69 2.50
N ASP A 90 -7.38 -27.15 3.48
CA ASP A 90 -7.93 -26.27 4.50
C ASP A 90 -6.88 -25.24 4.97
N PRO A 91 -6.68 -24.16 4.19
CA PRO A 91 -5.64 -23.19 4.49
C PRO A 91 -5.97 -22.33 5.71
N ALA A 92 -7.26 -22.13 6.02
CA ALA A 92 -7.67 -21.40 7.24
C ALA A 92 -7.25 -22.16 8.51
N LYS A 93 -7.50 -23.47 8.55
CA LYS A 93 -7.04 -24.32 9.66
C LYS A 93 -5.53 -24.46 9.72
N ALA A 94 -4.84 -24.38 8.57
CA ALA A 94 -3.40 -24.34 8.54
C ALA A 94 -2.84 -23.05 9.19
N ILE A 95 -3.47 -21.90 8.97
CA ILE A 95 -3.14 -20.66 9.70
C ILE A 95 -3.33 -20.85 11.21
N GLU A 96 -4.46 -21.41 11.66
CA GLU A 96 -4.69 -21.67 13.09
C GLU A 96 -3.61 -22.58 13.69
N SER A 97 -3.26 -23.66 12.99
CA SER A 97 -2.22 -24.60 13.41
C SER A 97 -0.84 -23.93 13.48
N ALA A 98 -0.53 -23.08 12.50
CA ALA A 98 0.70 -22.29 12.49
C ALA A 98 0.75 -21.33 13.68
N GLU A 99 -0.32 -20.60 13.97
CA GLU A 99 -0.38 -19.67 15.11
C GLU A 99 -0.24 -20.40 16.45
N GLN A 100 -0.75 -21.64 16.57
CA GLN A 100 -0.51 -22.48 17.77
C GLN A 100 0.96 -22.85 17.94
N ILE A 101 1.64 -23.28 16.86
CA ILE A 101 3.09 -23.56 16.88
C ILE A 101 3.85 -22.31 17.31
N LEU A 102 3.45 -21.17 16.77
CA LEU A 102 4.11 -19.89 16.96
C LEU A 102 3.82 -19.25 18.33
N ASN A 103 2.71 -19.59 18.97
CA ASN A 103 2.43 -19.28 20.37
C ASN A 103 3.38 -20.01 21.32
N ALA A 104 3.73 -21.27 21.00
CA ALA A 104 4.70 -22.04 21.78
C ALA A 104 6.15 -21.60 21.52
N ASN A 105 6.51 -21.38 20.26
CA ASN A 105 7.81 -20.88 19.85
C ASN A 105 7.70 -19.84 18.72
N PRO A 106 7.89 -18.55 19.03
CA PRO A 106 7.72 -17.47 18.05
C PRO A 106 8.79 -17.43 16.95
N GLU A 107 9.91 -18.14 17.14
CA GLU A 107 11.03 -18.26 16.20
C GLU A 107 11.04 -19.63 15.51
N ASN A 108 9.93 -20.37 15.54
CA ASN A 108 9.83 -21.67 14.85
C ASN A 108 9.71 -21.47 13.33
N VAL A 109 10.74 -21.88 12.59
CA VAL A 109 10.78 -21.79 11.11
C VAL A 109 9.61 -22.53 10.45
N THR A 110 9.27 -23.74 10.92
CA THR A 110 8.18 -24.54 10.37
C THR A 110 6.83 -23.85 10.55
N GLY A 111 6.58 -23.25 11.72
CA GLY A 111 5.37 -22.46 11.99
C GLY A 111 5.23 -21.29 11.02
N HIS A 112 6.30 -20.52 10.79
CA HIS A 112 6.27 -19.43 9.83
C HIS A 112 6.10 -19.91 8.38
N LYS A 113 6.72 -21.04 7.99
CA LYS A 113 6.51 -21.63 6.66
C LYS A 113 5.07 -22.08 6.42
N ILE A 114 4.44 -22.72 7.41
CA ILE A 114 3.02 -23.13 7.30
C ILE A 114 2.13 -21.90 7.19
N LEU A 115 2.39 -20.87 8.01
CA LEU A 115 1.65 -19.60 7.96
C LEU A 115 1.78 -18.95 6.57
N ALA A 116 3.00 -18.90 6.02
CA ALA A 116 3.24 -18.27 4.73
C ALA A 116 2.53 -19.00 3.59
N ALA A 117 2.71 -20.32 3.48
CA ALA A 117 2.08 -21.13 2.43
C ALA A 117 0.54 -21.10 2.54
N ALA A 118 -0.01 -21.16 3.74
CA ALA A 118 -1.46 -21.05 3.94
C ALA A 118 -2.00 -19.65 3.59
N ALA A 119 -1.23 -18.60 3.88
CA ALA A 119 -1.56 -17.24 3.50
C ALA A 119 -1.54 -17.06 1.97
N GLU A 120 -0.60 -17.66 1.24
CA GLU A 120 -0.57 -17.66 -0.23
C GLU A 120 -1.80 -18.32 -0.84
N GLU A 121 -2.20 -19.50 -0.34
CA GLU A 121 -3.43 -20.19 -0.79
C GLU A 121 -4.69 -19.35 -0.53
N LEU A 122 -4.69 -18.55 0.54
CA LEU A 122 -5.77 -17.60 0.85
C LEU A 122 -5.64 -16.25 0.13
N LYS A 123 -4.57 -16.03 -0.62
CA LYS A 123 -4.20 -14.77 -1.28
C LYS A 123 -3.92 -13.60 -0.32
N LEU A 124 -3.58 -13.91 0.93
CA LEU A 124 -3.14 -12.95 1.95
C LEU A 124 -1.64 -12.67 1.79
N TYR A 125 -1.26 -12.08 0.65
CA TYR A 125 0.14 -12.05 0.24
C TYR A 125 1.03 -11.20 1.15
N SER A 126 0.55 -10.11 1.74
CA SER A 126 1.35 -9.34 2.70
C SER A 126 1.60 -10.14 3.98
N THR A 127 0.65 -10.97 4.39
CA THR A 127 0.84 -11.95 5.48
C THR A 127 1.86 -13.02 5.11
N ALA A 128 1.85 -13.52 3.87
CA ALA A 128 2.85 -14.46 3.39
C ALA A 128 4.27 -13.85 3.40
N VAL A 129 4.41 -12.64 2.88
CA VAL A 129 5.67 -11.86 2.94
C VAL A 129 6.16 -11.74 4.38
N PHE A 130 5.29 -11.29 5.30
CA PHE A 130 5.65 -11.13 6.70
C PHE A 130 6.17 -12.42 7.35
N ALA A 131 5.55 -13.57 7.04
CA ALA A 131 5.96 -14.86 7.58
C ALA A 131 7.28 -15.34 6.96
N TYR A 132 7.47 -15.21 5.63
CA TYR A 132 8.73 -15.58 4.98
C TYR A 132 9.89 -14.65 5.36
N GLU A 133 9.64 -13.37 5.62
CA GLU A 133 10.64 -12.46 6.18
C GLU A 133 11.12 -12.93 7.56
N ALA A 134 10.20 -13.40 8.41
CA ALA A 134 10.57 -13.99 9.69
C ALA A 134 11.41 -15.25 9.51
N VAL A 135 11.08 -16.14 8.56
CA VAL A 135 11.93 -17.29 8.20
C VAL A 135 13.32 -16.85 7.79
N ARG A 136 13.45 -15.83 6.93
CA ARG A 136 14.75 -15.30 6.50
C ARG A 136 15.55 -14.71 7.66
N GLN A 137 14.90 -14.04 8.62
CA GLN A 137 15.58 -13.52 9.80
C GLN A 137 16.14 -14.63 10.68
N ILE A 138 15.44 -15.76 10.80
CA ILE A 138 15.85 -16.92 11.62
C ILE A 138 16.94 -17.73 10.90
N ASP A 139 16.81 -17.95 9.59
CA ASP A 139 17.73 -18.73 8.76
C ASP A 139 18.13 -17.95 7.48
N PRO A 140 19.04 -16.98 7.60
CA PRO A 140 19.35 -16.02 6.53
C PRO A 140 20.16 -16.59 5.36
N LYS A 141 20.71 -17.80 5.50
CA LYS A 141 21.60 -18.42 4.49
C LYS A 141 20.94 -19.52 3.68
N ASN A 142 19.68 -19.85 3.99
CA ASN A 142 18.98 -20.94 3.34
C ASN A 142 18.40 -20.49 2.00
N ALA A 143 18.99 -20.97 0.91
CA ALA A 143 18.62 -20.59 -0.44
C ALA A 143 17.14 -20.90 -0.74
N GLU A 144 16.61 -22.04 -0.30
CA GLU A 144 15.19 -22.39 -0.49
C GLU A 144 14.24 -21.38 0.17
N ASN A 145 14.58 -20.91 1.37
CA ASN A 145 13.79 -19.90 2.06
C ASN A 145 13.86 -18.54 1.34
N ILE A 146 15.01 -18.19 0.79
CA ILE A 146 15.18 -16.97 0.01
C ILE A 146 14.37 -17.04 -1.28
N LYS A 147 14.41 -18.16 -2.01
CA LYS A 147 13.65 -18.38 -3.24
C LYS A 147 12.13 -18.30 -3.00
N ALA A 148 11.66 -18.88 -1.90
CA ALA A 148 10.26 -18.76 -1.49
C ALA A 148 9.87 -17.29 -1.25
N LEU A 149 10.67 -16.53 -0.47
CA LEU A 149 10.40 -15.10 -0.23
C LEU A 149 10.46 -14.28 -1.52
N MET A 150 11.44 -14.53 -2.40
CA MET A 150 11.55 -13.87 -3.71
C MET A 150 10.29 -14.08 -4.55
N SER A 151 9.76 -15.29 -4.56
CA SER A 151 8.55 -15.63 -5.33
C SER A 151 7.35 -14.82 -4.87
N VAL A 152 7.16 -14.68 -3.55
CA VAL A 152 6.07 -13.87 -2.99
C VAL A 152 6.31 -12.36 -3.20
N TYR A 153 7.55 -11.88 -3.10
CA TYR A 153 7.88 -10.49 -3.42
C TYR A 153 7.55 -10.14 -4.88
N ILE A 154 7.91 -11.01 -5.83
CA ILE A 154 7.58 -10.83 -7.24
C ILE A 154 6.06 -10.80 -7.44
N GLN A 155 5.32 -11.70 -6.79
CA GLN A 155 3.87 -11.78 -6.88
C GLN A 155 3.15 -10.56 -6.28
N THR A 156 3.78 -9.87 -5.33
CA THR A 156 3.24 -8.68 -4.66
C THR A 156 3.72 -7.36 -5.26
N GLY A 157 4.46 -7.40 -6.37
CA GLY A 157 5.05 -6.20 -7.01
C GLY A 157 6.25 -5.63 -6.24
N GLN A 158 6.75 -6.32 -5.21
CA GLN A 158 7.93 -5.91 -4.45
C GLN A 158 9.22 -6.38 -5.16
N SER A 159 9.30 -6.16 -6.47
CA SER A 159 10.38 -6.68 -7.32
C SER A 159 11.76 -6.16 -6.94
N GLU A 160 11.86 -4.93 -6.42
CA GLU A 160 13.12 -4.37 -5.93
C GLU A 160 13.69 -5.18 -4.75
N GLU A 161 12.83 -5.56 -3.80
CA GLU A 161 13.23 -6.39 -2.67
C GLU A 161 13.60 -7.81 -3.10
N ALA A 162 12.86 -8.39 -4.05
CA ALA A 162 13.18 -9.69 -4.66
C ALA A 162 14.59 -9.68 -5.28
N ILE A 163 14.92 -8.65 -6.08
CA ILE A 163 16.25 -8.49 -6.69
C ILE A 163 17.31 -8.37 -5.61
N ARG A 164 17.11 -7.49 -4.62
CA ARG A 164 18.08 -7.22 -3.56
C ARG A 164 18.45 -8.48 -2.76
N ILE A 165 17.47 -9.29 -2.36
CA ILE A 165 17.74 -10.53 -1.62
C ILE A 165 18.28 -11.63 -2.54
N GLY A 166 17.83 -11.67 -3.79
CA GLY A 166 18.30 -12.62 -4.81
C GLY A 166 19.77 -12.42 -5.13
N GLU A 167 20.22 -11.19 -5.34
CA GLU A 167 21.62 -10.89 -5.57
C GLU A 167 22.52 -11.30 -4.41
N ALA A 168 22.04 -11.15 -3.17
CA ALA A 168 22.77 -11.61 -2.00
C ALA A 168 22.89 -13.13 -1.97
N ALA A 169 21.82 -13.87 -2.33
CA ALA A 169 21.86 -15.33 -2.46
C ALA A 169 22.75 -15.78 -3.62
N TYR A 170 22.68 -15.09 -4.76
CA TYR A 170 23.51 -15.37 -5.94
C TYR A 170 25.01 -15.19 -5.64
N ARG A 171 25.39 -14.13 -4.90
CA ARG A 171 26.79 -13.96 -4.45
C ARG A 171 27.27 -15.09 -3.54
N ALA A 172 26.37 -15.69 -2.76
CA ALA A 172 26.70 -16.81 -1.88
C ALA A 172 26.80 -18.14 -2.63
N ASN A 173 25.95 -18.35 -3.65
CA ASN A 173 26.00 -19.52 -4.52
C ASN A 173 25.69 -19.14 -5.98
N PRO A 174 26.71 -18.79 -6.79
CA PRO A 174 26.49 -18.40 -8.19
C PRO A 174 25.97 -19.52 -9.09
N ALA A 175 26.05 -20.78 -8.66
CA ALA A 175 25.58 -21.94 -9.42
C ALA A 175 24.09 -22.24 -9.21
N ASP A 176 23.37 -21.46 -8.39
CA ASP A 176 21.92 -21.61 -8.22
C ASP A 176 21.17 -20.94 -9.38
N ASP A 177 20.85 -21.73 -10.39
CA ASP A 177 20.13 -21.27 -11.59
C ASP A 177 18.73 -20.74 -11.28
N GLU A 178 18.08 -21.24 -10.23
CA GLU A 178 16.73 -20.82 -9.84
C GLU A 178 16.74 -19.41 -9.26
N VAL A 179 17.74 -19.08 -8.42
CA VAL A 179 17.93 -17.70 -7.93
C VAL A 179 18.15 -16.74 -9.10
N GLN A 180 18.97 -17.11 -10.09
CA GLN A 180 19.18 -16.29 -11.28
C GLN A 180 17.90 -16.09 -12.09
N ALA A 181 17.10 -17.14 -12.25
CA ALA A 181 15.82 -17.07 -12.95
C ALA A 181 14.84 -16.14 -12.23
N LEU A 182 14.78 -16.21 -10.90
CA LEU A 182 13.92 -15.33 -10.09
C LEU A 182 14.38 -13.87 -10.14
N ILE A 183 15.70 -13.58 -10.14
CA ILE A 183 16.21 -12.21 -10.33
C ILE A 183 15.79 -11.65 -11.69
N LYS A 184 15.94 -12.46 -12.76
CA LYS A 184 15.53 -12.06 -14.12
C LYS A 184 14.03 -11.77 -14.16
N LYS A 185 13.21 -12.66 -13.60
CA LYS A 185 11.75 -12.47 -13.50
C LYS A 185 11.41 -11.17 -12.75
N ALA A 186 12.00 -10.93 -11.58
CA ALA A 186 11.80 -9.71 -10.82
C ALA A 186 12.19 -8.45 -11.60
N SER A 187 13.29 -8.49 -12.35
CA SER A 187 13.77 -7.37 -13.16
C SER A 187 12.82 -7.02 -14.32
N VAL A 188 12.24 -8.04 -14.95
CA VAL A 188 11.20 -7.86 -15.97
C VAL A 188 9.97 -7.20 -15.36
N GLU A 189 9.46 -7.73 -14.24
CA GLU A 189 8.30 -7.16 -13.56
C GLU A 189 8.53 -5.71 -13.11
N GLN A 190 9.72 -5.40 -12.57
CA GLN A 190 10.09 -4.03 -12.16
C GLN A 190 10.06 -3.06 -13.36
N THR A 191 10.53 -3.50 -14.53
CA THR A 191 10.55 -2.67 -15.74
C THR A 191 9.13 -2.44 -16.26
N MET A 192 8.30 -3.49 -16.27
CA MET A 192 6.89 -3.42 -16.68
C MET A 192 6.10 -2.49 -15.76
N GLU A 193 6.32 -2.57 -14.45
CA GLU A 193 5.67 -1.69 -13.47
C GLU A 193 6.09 -0.23 -13.68
N LYS A 194 7.39 0.05 -13.82
CA LYS A 194 7.88 1.42 -14.11
C LYS A 194 7.27 2.00 -15.39
N GLY A 195 7.20 1.21 -16.46
CA GLY A 195 6.58 1.65 -17.73
C GLY A 195 5.11 2.01 -17.55
N ARG A 196 4.33 1.17 -16.84
CA ARG A 196 2.91 1.48 -16.54
C ARG A 196 2.75 2.76 -15.72
N TRP A 197 3.62 3.00 -14.74
CA TRP A 197 3.59 4.23 -13.95
C TRP A 197 3.90 5.49 -14.76
N GLU A 198 4.81 5.41 -15.74
CA GLU A 198 5.11 6.52 -16.65
C GLU A 198 3.94 6.80 -17.60
N GLU A 199 3.30 5.75 -18.13
CA GLU A 199 2.08 5.87 -18.95
C GLU A 199 0.93 6.51 -18.17
N ASP A 200 0.67 6.05 -16.93
CA ASP A 200 -0.39 6.59 -16.07
C ASP A 200 -0.16 8.07 -15.73
N LYS A 201 1.10 8.48 -15.47
CA LYS A 201 1.45 9.89 -15.26
C LYS A 201 1.18 10.72 -16.52
N SER A 202 1.64 10.26 -17.67
CA SER A 202 1.41 10.93 -18.96
C SER A 202 -0.09 11.11 -19.26
N PHE A 203 -0.92 10.10 -18.95
CA PHE A 203 -2.37 10.20 -19.10
C PHE A 203 -2.98 11.25 -18.18
N ARG A 204 -2.57 11.28 -16.90
CA ARG A 204 -3.07 12.26 -15.93
C ARG A 204 -2.63 13.69 -16.24
N ASP A 205 -1.41 13.86 -16.74
CA ASP A 205 -0.88 15.17 -17.15
C ASP A 205 -1.68 15.72 -18.34
N LYS A 206 -1.95 14.89 -19.37
CA LYS A 206 -2.80 15.27 -20.51
C LYS A 206 -4.21 15.69 -20.09
N LEU A 207 -4.83 14.94 -19.18
CA LEU A 207 -6.17 15.27 -18.68
C LEU A 207 -6.20 16.62 -17.95
N LYS A 208 -5.14 16.92 -17.19
CA LYS A 208 -5.00 18.19 -16.48
C LYS A 208 -4.82 19.35 -17.46
N ASP A 209 -3.99 19.17 -18.48
CA ASP A 209 -3.76 20.19 -19.51
C ASP A 209 -5.06 20.48 -20.30
N GLU A 210 -5.86 19.46 -20.62
CA GLU A 210 -7.16 19.65 -21.27
C GLU A 210 -8.17 20.41 -20.38
N ASP A 211 -8.27 20.08 -19.09
CA ASP A 211 -9.15 20.78 -18.15
C ASP A 211 -8.72 22.24 -17.95
N GLU A 212 -7.41 22.49 -17.86
CA GLU A 212 -6.86 23.85 -17.77
C GLU A 212 -7.12 24.65 -19.06
N SER A 213 -6.93 24.03 -20.23
CA SER A 213 -7.26 24.63 -21.53
C SER A 213 -8.76 24.95 -21.64
N GLN A 214 -9.64 24.03 -21.24
CA GLN A 214 -11.09 24.26 -21.27
C GLN A 214 -11.51 25.36 -20.30
N LYS A 215 -10.90 25.45 -19.11
CA LYS A 215 -11.15 26.53 -18.16
C LYS A 215 -10.69 27.89 -18.70
N LEU A 216 -9.52 27.95 -19.32
CA LEU A 216 -9.03 29.15 -19.98
C LEU A 216 -9.94 29.57 -21.13
N GLU A 217 -10.44 28.62 -21.93
CA GLU A 217 -11.38 28.89 -23.01
C GLU A 217 -12.74 29.36 -22.48
N GLN A 218 -13.28 28.74 -21.43
CA GLN A 218 -14.52 29.18 -20.78
C GLN A 218 -14.37 30.56 -20.14
N ALA A 219 -13.25 30.85 -19.48
CA ALA A 219 -12.97 32.18 -18.93
C ALA A 219 -12.85 33.24 -20.04
N GLY A 220 -12.19 32.89 -21.16
CA GLY A 220 -12.14 33.72 -22.36
C GLY A 220 -13.55 34.00 -22.91
N ARG A 221 -14.36 32.96 -23.10
CA ARG A 221 -15.75 33.06 -23.57
C ARG A 221 -16.65 33.84 -22.62
N ALA A 222 -16.49 33.68 -21.31
CA ALA A 222 -17.26 34.41 -20.31
C ALA A 222 -16.94 35.92 -20.36
N LYS A 223 -15.67 36.28 -20.59
CA LYS A 223 -15.25 37.67 -20.76
C LYS A 223 -15.72 38.29 -22.08
N THR A 224 -15.88 37.49 -23.13
CA THR A 224 -16.32 37.96 -24.46
C THR A 224 -17.80 37.72 -24.77
N GLY A 225 -18.53 36.99 -23.93
CA GLY A 225 -19.96 36.74 -24.08
C GLY A 225 -20.79 37.96 -23.67
N GLU A 226 -22.08 37.97 -24.02
CA GLU A 226 -22.95 39.15 -23.83
C GLU A 226 -22.92 39.70 -22.39
N SER A 227 -23.03 38.83 -21.39
CA SER A 227 -22.97 39.22 -19.98
C SER A 227 -21.61 39.82 -19.58
N GLY A 228 -20.50 39.27 -20.08
CA GLY A 228 -19.16 39.78 -19.85
C GLY A 228 -18.93 41.14 -20.51
N LEU A 229 -19.40 41.31 -21.75
CA LEU A 229 -19.35 42.58 -22.45
C LEU A 229 -20.17 43.65 -21.73
N ARG A 230 -21.37 43.32 -21.22
CA ARG A 230 -22.18 44.23 -20.39
C ARG A 230 -21.50 44.59 -19.06
N ALA A 231 -20.84 43.64 -18.40
CA ALA A 231 -20.09 43.93 -17.17
C ALA A 231 -18.89 44.86 -17.44
N LEU A 232 -18.16 44.64 -18.54
CA LEU A 232 -17.06 45.52 -18.97
C LEU A 232 -17.55 46.94 -19.28
N ILE A 233 -18.73 47.08 -19.88
CA ILE A 233 -19.37 48.38 -20.13
C ILE A 233 -19.64 49.11 -18.81
N GLU A 234 -20.27 48.43 -17.84
CA GLU A 234 -20.62 49.06 -16.55
C GLU A 234 -19.37 49.46 -15.75
N GLU A 235 -18.31 48.66 -15.79
CA GLU A 235 -17.04 49.03 -15.15
C GLU A 235 -16.40 50.25 -15.82
N ALA A 236 -16.40 50.31 -17.16
CA ALA A 236 -15.90 51.46 -17.89
C ALA A 236 -16.75 52.73 -17.63
N LYS A 237 -18.07 52.61 -17.44
CA LYS A 237 -18.93 53.75 -17.03
C LYS A 237 -18.56 54.31 -15.67
N LYS A 238 -18.28 53.46 -14.67
CA LYS A 238 -17.75 53.93 -13.38
C LYS A 238 -16.40 54.63 -13.54
N GLY A 239 -15.56 54.15 -14.44
CA GLY A 239 -14.30 54.81 -14.81
C GLY A 239 -14.52 56.22 -15.35
N VAL A 240 -15.55 56.41 -16.20
CA VAL A 240 -15.95 57.74 -16.68
C VAL A 240 -16.42 58.65 -15.53
N GLU A 241 -17.19 58.13 -14.58
CA GLU A 241 -17.64 58.90 -13.41
C GLU A 241 -16.47 59.36 -12.52
N ALA A 242 -15.47 58.50 -12.34
CA ALA A 242 -14.28 58.81 -11.54
C ALA A 242 -13.30 59.74 -12.28
N GLU A 243 -13.10 59.53 -13.58
CA GLU A 243 -12.15 60.25 -14.42
C GLU A 243 -12.76 60.67 -15.77
N PRO A 244 -13.59 61.74 -15.81
CA PRO A 244 -14.30 62.13 -17.04
C PRO A 244 -13.40 62.54 -18.21
N GLY A 245 -12.13 62.87 -17.95
CA GLY A 245 -11.16 63.24 -18.99
C GLY A 245 -10.51 62.05 -19.69
N ASN A 246 -10.71 60.82 -19.22
CA ASN A 246 -10.03 59.65 -19.75
C ASN A 246 -10.82 59.02 -20.92
N MET A 247 -10.46 59.41 -22.14
CA MET A 247 -11.11 58.95 -23.38
C MET A 247 -11.07 57.42 -23.59
N ASN A 248 -10.21 56.69 -22.87
CA ASN A 248 -10.12 55.23 -23.02
C ASN A 248 -11.40 54.54 -22.52
N PHE A 249 -12.00 55.03 -21.43
CA PHE A 249 -13.24 54.44 -20.92
C PHE A 249 -14.40 54.59 -21.90
N TYR A 250 -14.53 55.74 -22.55
CA TYR A 250 -15.52 55.97 -23.61
C TYR A 250 -15.31 55.02 -24.80
N ARG A 251 -14.06 54.83 -25.23
CA ARG A 251 -13.74 53.87 -26.31
C ARG A 251 -14.08 52.44 -25.92
N GLU A 252 -13.83 52.04 -24.67
CA GLU A 252 -14.16 50.71 -24.16
C GLU A 252 -15.68 50.50 -24.12
N ILE A 253 -16.45 51.47 -23.64
CA ILE A 253 -17.92 51.44 -23.64
C ILE A 253 -18.44 51.26 -25.09
N ALA A 254 -18.08 52.18 -25.99
CA ALA A 254 -18.55 52.14 -27.38
C ALA A 254 -18.05 50.89 -28.13
N SER A 255 -16.83 50.40 -27.84
CA SER A 255 -16.33 49.16 -28.46
C SER A 255 -17.07 47.93 -27.97
N ASN A 256 -17.43 47.84 -26.69
CA ASN A 256 -18.12 46.68 -26.14
C ASN A 256 -19.62 46.69 -26.53
N TYR A 257 -20.28 47.85 -26.58
CA TYR A 257 -21.63 47.95 -27.15
C TYR A 257 -21.67 47.55 -28.63
N ARG A 258 -20.67 47.96 -29.43
CA ARG A 258 -20.54 47.49 -30.82
C ARG A 258 -20.36 45.97 -30.94
N LYS A 259 -19.62 45.35 -30.01
CA LYS A 259 -19.49 43.88 -29.94
C LYS A 259 -20.79 43.17 -29.53
N LEU A 260 -21.67 43.87 -28.83
CA LEU A 260 -23.03 43.43 -28.51
C LEU A 260 -24.05 43.71 -29.63
N GLU A 261 -23.61 44.33 -30.73
CA GLU A 261 -24.48 44.82 -31.82
C GLU A 261 -25.53 45.85 -31.38
N ASP A 262 -25.37 46.44 -30.18
CA ASP A 262 -26.20 47.52 -29.65
C ASP A 262 -25.60 48.86 -30.11
N TYR A 263 -25.80 49.15 -31.40
CA TYR A 263 -25.22 50.33 -32.04
C TYR A 263 -25.84 51.63 -31.54
N ASP A 264 -27.11 51.60 -31.12
CA ASP A 264 -27.81 52.77 -30.59
C ASP A 264 -27.15 53.22 -29.28
N SER A 265 -26.94 52.31 -28.34
CA SER A 265 -26.22 52.62 -27.09
C SER A 265 -24.76 52.97 -27.35
N ALA A 266 -24.12 52.41 -28.38
CA ALA A 266 -22.74 52.77 -28.73
C ALA A 266 -22.59 54.20 -29.27
N LEU A 267 -23.65 54.79 -29.83
CA LEU A 267 -23.63 56.16 -30.38
C LEU A 267 -23.88 57.23 -29.33
N GLU A 268 -24.45 56.86 -28.18
CA GLU A 268 -24.68 57.78 -27.05
C GLU A 268 -23.39 58.10 -26.26
N TRP A 269 -22.32 57.32 -26.46
CA TRP A 269 -21.04 57.43 -25.76
C TRP A 269 -19.88 57.77 -26.70
#